data_AF-A0A6G2VSS9-F1
#
_entry.id   AF-A0A6G2VSS9-F1
#
_cell.length_a   1.000
_cell.length_b   1.000
_cell.length_c   1.000
_cell.angle_alpha   90.00
_cell.angle_beta   90.00
_cell.angle_gamma   90.00
#
_symmetry.space_group_name_H-M   'P 1'
#
loop_
_entity.id
_entity.type
_entity.pdbx_description
1 polymer ?
#
loop_
_entity_poly.entity_id
_entity_poly.type
_entity_poly.pdbx_seq_one_letter_code
_entity_poly.pdbx_strand_id
1 'polypeptide(L)'
;TETTTFAATHRIRRPFDYPGTVPIGEALDNHRLYVLDPALRLVPPGTPGELYIAGAGLAQGYLNRPGMTAERFVADPYGPSGARMYRTGDLVRWN
;
A
#
# COMPACT_ATOMS: atom_id res chain seq x y z
N THR A 1 0.52 9.92 -8.31
CA THR A 1 -0.95 9.78 -8.18
C THR A 1 -1.42 8.45 -8.74
N GLU A 2 -1.09 7.36 -8.06
CA GLU A 2 -1.36 5.98 -8.50
C GLU A 2 -2.45 5.28 -7.68
N THR A 3 -2.79 5.88 -6.54
CA THR A 3 -4.00 5.65 -5.76
C THR A 3 -4.82 6.94 -5.70
N THR A 4 -6.14 6.85 -5.51
CA THR A 4 -7.04 8.01 -5.34
C THR A 4 -6.74 8.75 -4.03
N THR A 5 -5.79 9.68 -4.08
CA THR A 5 -5.36 10.63 -3.03
C THR A 5 -4.87 10.02 -1.71
N PHE A 6 -5.71 9.28 -0.99
CA PHE A 6 -5.37 8.61 0.27
C PHE A 6 -5.66 7.12 0.16
N ALA A 7 -4.82 6.30 0.79
CA ALA A 7 -5.05 4.85 0.92
C ALA A 7 -5.04 4.39 2.39
N ALA A 8 -4.50 5.21 3.29
CA ALA A 8 -4.43 4.94 4.72
C ALA A 8 -4.83 6.18 5.50
N THR A 9 -5.40 5.98 6.69
CA THR A 9 -5.66 7.08 7.63
C THR A 9 -5.36 6.68 9.05
N HIS A 10 -4.88 7.65 9.83
CA HIS A 10 -4.63 7.48 11.26
C HIS A 10 -5.40 8.52 12.06
N ARG A 11 -6.16 8.06 13.06
CA ARG A 11 -6.91 8.97 13.94
C ARG A 11 -6.04 9.42 15.11
N ILE A 12 -5.66 10.69 15.11
CA ILE A 12 -5.04 11.33 16.27
C ILE A 12 -6.12 11.58 17.32
N ARG A 13 -6.00 10.96 18.50
CA ARG A 13 -6.98 11.10 19.60
C ARG A 13 -6.67 12.27 20.51
N ARG A 14 -5.39 12.53 20.81
CA ARG A 14 -4.97 13.73 21.54
C ARG A 14 -3.78 14.39 20.84
N PRO A 15 -3.67 15.72 20.90
CA PRO A 15 -2.46 16.41 20.48
C PRO A 15 -1.25 15.84 21.24
N PHE A 16 -0.14 15.58 20.54
CA PHE A 16 1.14 15.08 21.10
C PHE A 16 1.17 13.62 21.57
N ASP A 17 0.17 12.78 21.25
CA ASP A 17 0.23 11.32 21.51
C ASP A 17 1.42 10.60 20.82
N TYR A 18 2.08 11.28 19.88
CA TYR A 18 3.20 10.75 19.11
C TYR A 18 4.43 11.64 19.32
N PRO A 19 5.30 11.34 20.31
CA PRO A 19 6.54 12.09 20.53
C PRO A 19 7.59 11.90 19.42
N GLY A 20 7.28 11.08 18.40
CA GLY A 20 8.10 10.85 17.22
C GLY A 20 7.27 10.93 15.93
N THR A 21 7.22 9.84 15.17
CA THR A 21 6.51 9.79 13.88
C THR A 21 5.04 9.40 14.09
N VAL A 22 4.13 10.12 13.42
CA VAL A 22 2.71 9.73 13.34
C VAL A 22 2.58 8.56 12.35
N PRO A 23 1.93 7.44 12.71
CA PRO A 23 1.67 6.35 11.78
C PRO A 23 0.85 6.81 10.57
N ILE A 24 1.10 6.21 9.40
CA ILE A 24 0.22 6.39 8.23
C ILE A 24 -1.19 5.82 8.47
N GLY A 25 -1.29 4.88 9.43
CA GLY A 25 -2.54 4.32 9.93
C GLY A 25 -2.99 3.06 9.20
N GLU A 26 -4.30 2.88 9.17
CA GLU A 26 -4.96 1.69 8.63
C GLU A 26 -5.54 1.96 7.24
N ALA A 27 -5.77 0.88 6.49
CA ALA A 27 -6.35 0.97 5.16
C ALA A 27 -7.72 1.69 5.19
N LEU A 28 -7.95 2.55 4.20
CA LEU A 28 -9.28 3.07 3.92
C LEU A 28 -10.23 1.95 3.46
N ASP A 29 -11.53 2.19 3.56
CA ASP A 29 -12.54 1.29 3.01
C ASP A 29 -12.22 0.92 1.56
N ASN A 30 -12.43 -0.36 1.24
CA ASN A 30 -12.15 -0.95 -0.08
C ASN A 30 -10.68 -0.86 -0.54
N HIS A 31 -9.75 -0.47 0.34
CA HIS A 31 -8.32 -0.58 0.14
C HIS A 31 -7.77 -1.76 0.94
N ARG A 32 -6.67 -2.32 0.46
CA ARG A 32 -5.84 -3.27 1.21
C ARG A 32 -4.40 -2.78 1.16
N LEU A 33 -3.73 -2.88 2.30
CA LEU A 33 -2.31 -2.53 2.43
C LEU A 33 -1.57 -3.80 2.79
N TYR A 34 -0.49 -4.08 2.06
CA TYR A 34 0.40 -5.19 2.34
C TYR A 34 1.81 -4.69 2.58
N VAL A 35 2.50 -5.30 3.53
CA VAL A 35 3.93 -5.09 3.73
C VAL A 35 4.63 -6.36 3.27
N LEU A 36 5.35 -6.28 2.16
CA LEU A 36 5.87 -7.44 1.44
C LEU A 36 7.41 -7.47 1.37
N ASP A 37 7.96 -8.67 1.32
CA ASP A 37 9.36 -8.92 0.97
C ASP A 37 9.58 -8.85 -0.57
N PRO A 38 10.85 -8.92 -1.06
CA PRO A 38 11.13 -8.92 -2.49
C PRO A 38 10.56 -10.12 -3.27
N ALA A 39 10.14 -11.18 -2.58
CA ALA A 39 9.48 -12.35 -3.15
C ALA A 39 7.94 -12.24 -3.08
N LEU A 40 7.41 -11.05 -2.77
CA LEU A 40 5.98 -10.75 -2.62
C LEU A 40 5.29 -11.50 -1.47
N ARG A 41 6.04 -11.92 -0.44
CA ARG A 41 5.50 -12.58 0.75
C ARG A 41 5.20 -11.57 1.84
N LEU A 42 4.09 -11.75 2.56
CA LEU A 42 3.78 -10.96 3.75
C LEU A 42 4.91 -11.07 4.79
N VAL A 43 5.39 -9.93 5.27
CA VAL A 43 6.35 -9.91 6.37
C VAL A 43 5.63 -9.95 7.73
N PRO A 44 6.24 -10.53 8.77
CA PRO A 44 5.69 -10.50 10.12
C PRO A 44 5.55 -9.05 10.66
N PRO A 45 4.63 -8.80 11.62
CA PRO A 45 4.56 -7.53 12.33
C PRO A 45 5.92 -7.07 12.86
N GLY A 46 6.16 -5.76 12.82
CA GLY A 46 7.42 -5.11 13.23
C GLY A 46 8.57 -5.24 12.25
N THR A 47 8.48 -6.13 11.26
CA THR A 47 9.51 -6.33 10.23
C THR A 47 9.35 -5.31 9.11
N PRO A 48 10.42 -4.59 8.71
CA PRO A 48 10.37 -3.72 7.54
C PRO A 48 10.11 -4.50 6.25
N GLY A 49 9.24 -3.97 5.40
CA GLY A 49 9.01 -4.44 4.04
C GLY A 49 8.43 -3.34 3.16
N GLU A 50 8.28 -3.61 1.87
CA GLU A 50 7.77 -2.63 0.92
C GLU A 50 6.25 -2.57 0.98
N LEU A 51 5.68 -1.36 0.93
CA LEU A 51 4.24 -1.14 0.91
C LEU A 51 3.67 -1.43 -0.48
N TYR A 52 2.61 -2.23 -0.50
CA TYR A 52 1.75 -2.45 -1.67
C TYR A 52 0.32 -2.05 -1.33
N ILE A 53 -0.33 -1.37 -2.26
CA ILE A 53 -1.71 -0.90 -2.11
C ILE A 53 -2.58 -1.66 -3.12
N ALA A 54 -3.71 -2.22 -2.70
CA ALA A 54 -4.68 -2.87 -3.57
C ALA A 54 -6.09 -2.34 -3.31
N GLY A 55 -7.02 -2.65 -4.22
CA GLY A 55 -8.44 -2.33 -4.07
C GLY A 55 -8.94 -1.20 -4.97
N ALA A 56 -10.07 -0.60 -4.58
CA ALA A 56 -10.88 0.25 -5.46
C ALA A 56 -10.21 1.59 -5.83
N GLY A 57 -9.21 2.05 -5.07
CA GLY A 57 -8.51 3.31 -5.32
C GLY A 57 -7.39 3.24 -6.36
N LEU A 58 -7.11 2.07 -6.94
CA LEU A 58 -6.02 1.94 -7.92
C LEU A 58 -6.33 2.66 -9.23
N ALA A 59 -5.34 3.40 -9.72
CA ALA A 59 -5.38 3.93 -11.08
C ALA A 59 -5.42 2.79 -12.12
N GLN A 60 -5.89 3.11 -13.33
CA GLN A 60 -5.86 2.17 -14.45
C GLN A 60 -4.41 1.83 -14.85
N GLY A 61 -3.53 2.81 -14.70
CA GLY A 61 -2.11 2.72 -15.03
C GLY A 61 -1.59 4.09 -15.46
N TYR A 62 -0.41 4.10 -16.05
CA TYR A 62 0.19 5.28 -16.65
C TYR A 62 -0.22 5.38 -18.13
N LEU A 63 -0.85 6.51 -18.50
CA LEU A 63 -1.34 6.74 -19.86
C LEU A 63 -0.22 6.60 -20.90
N ASN A 64 -0.44 5.78 -21.93
CA ASN A 64 0.51 5.50 -23.01
C ASN A 64 1.87 4.95 -22.53
N ARG A 65 1.92 4.36 -21.32
CA ARG A 65 3.14 3.81 -20.72
C ARG A 65 2.87 2.38 -20.17
N PRO A 66 2.60 1.39 -21.05
CA PRO A 66 2.24 0.05 -20.62
C PRO A 66 3.36 -0.67 -19.87
N GLY A 67 4.64 -0.48 -20.25
CA GLY A 67 5.79 -1.07 -19.55
C GLY A 67 5.88 -0.61 -18.10
N MET A 68 5.88 0.71 -17.87
CA MET A 68 5.88 1.28 -16.51
C MET A 68 4.64 0.89 -15.71
N THR A 69 3.50 0.74 -16.39
CA THR A 69 2.26 0.27 -15.74
C THR A 69 2.44 -1.15 -15.25
N ALA A 70 2.93 -2.07 -16.08
CA ALA A 70 3.14 -3.47 -15.70
C ALA A 70 4.20 -3.63 -14.59
N GLU A 71 5.22 -2.76 -14.57
CA GLU A 71 6.26 -2.76 -13.53
C GLU A 71 5.73 -2.35 -12.15
N ARG A 72 4.73 -1.47 -12.09
CA ARG A 72 4.21 -0.91 -10.83
C ARG A 72 2.87 -1.48 -10.40
N PHE A 73 2.00 -1.83 -11.35
CA PHE A 73 0.67 -2.40 -11.10
C PHE A 73 0.72 -3.90 -11.37
N VAL A 74 1.19 -4.64 -10.37
CA VAL A 74 1.44 -6.09 -10.43
C VAL A 74 0.22 -6.88 -9.97
N ALA A 75 0.22 -8.19 -10.20
CA ALA A 75 -0.85 -9.08 -9.72
C ALA A 75 -0.91 -9.09 -8.18
N ASP A 76 -2.11 -9.08 -7.61
CA ASP A 76 -2.35 -9.23 -6.17
C ASP A 76 -2.60 -10.72 -5.84
N PRO A 77 -1.61 -11.45 -5.27
CA PRO A 77 -1.78 -12.87 -4.94
C PRO A 77 -2.66 -13.11 -3.70
N TYR A 78 -3.02 -12.05 -2.96
CA TYR A 78 -3.84 -12.11 -1.75
C TYR A 78 -5.30 -11.67 -2.01
N GLY A 79 -5.56 -11.10 -3.18
CA GLY A 79 -6.85 -10.64 -3.63
C GLY A 79 -7.66 -11.70 -4.41
N PRO A 80 -8.86 -11.33 -4.86
CA PRO A 80 -9.62 -12.16 -5.79
C PRO A 80 -8.89 -12.33 -7.13
N SER A 81 -9.27 -13.34 -7.91
CA SER A 81 -8.68 -13.60 -9.22
C SER A 81 -8.73 -12.36 -10.13
N GLY A 82 -7.60 -12.03 -10.76
CA GLY A 82 -7.45 -10.85 -11.61
C GLY A 82 -7.23 -9.52 -10.86
N ALA A 83 -7.16 -9.54 -9.53
CA ALA A 83 -6.83 -8.35 -8.74
C ALA A 83 -5.38 -7.88 -9.00
N ARG A 84 -5.17 -6.58 -8.84
CA ARG A 84 -3.88 -5.90 -8.95
C ARG A 84 -3.53 -5.17 -7.67
N MET A 85 -2.25 -4.92 -7.48
CA MET A 85 -1.70 -4.07 -6.43
C MET A 85 -0.65 -3.11 -7.01
N TYR A 86 -0.58 -1.90 -6.47
CA TYR A 86 0.42 -0.90 -6.80
C TYR A 86 1.61 -0.99 -5.84
N ARG A 87 2.80 -1.12 -6.41
CA ARG A 87 4.10 -1.10 -5.74
C ARG A 87 4.54 0.34 -5.46
N THR A 88 4.50 0.78 -4.21
CA THR A 88 4.75 2.19 -3.89
C THR A 88 6.24 2.57 -3.91
N GLY A 89 7.12 1.63 -3.57
CA GLY A 89 8.53 1.90 -3.32
C GLY A 89 8.85 2.33 -1.89
N ASP A 90 7.84 2.47 -1.02
CA ASP A 90 8.02 2.90 0.36
C ASP A 90 8.35 1.73 1.28
N LEU A 91 9.37 1.89 2.12
CA LEU A 91 9.68 0.94 3.18
C LEU A 91 8.86 1.29 4.44
N VAL A 92 8.05 0.33 4.89
CA VAL A 92 7.17 0.49 6.05
C VAL A 92 7.26 -0.71 6.99
N ARG A 93 6.66 -0.59 8.16
CA ARG A 93 6.40 -1.70 9.09
C ARG A 93 5.03 -1.46 9.74
N TRP A 94 4.40 -2.53 10.19
CA TRP A 94 3.14 -2.46 10.93
C TRP A 94 3.33 -3.06 12.32
N ASN A 95 2.79 -2.39 13.34
CA ASN A 95 2.89 -2.77 14.75
C ASN A 95 1.52 -2.68 15.40
#